data_AF-A0A640QFN9-F1
#
_entry.id   AF-A0A640QFN9-F1
#
_cell.length_a   1.000
_cell.length_b   1.000
_cell.length_c   1.000
_cell.angle_alpha   90.00
_cell.angle_beta   90.00
_cell.angle_gamma   90.00
#
_symmetry.space_group_name_H-M   'P 1'
#
loop_
_entity.id
_entity.type
_entity.pdbx_description
1 polymer ?
#
loop_
_entity_poly.entity_id
_entity_poly.type
_entity_poly.pdbx_seq_one_letter_code
_entity_poly.pdbx_strand_id
1 'polypeptide(L)'
;MKTDKSKFLEPRNHITFKCDVCLHVWDSEPEEVVSDENLAHPYRYFATCPSCRAHSQQIPWQRGLFSSYVKSTGPKTLEGKAASAANLDGHPTPEEALRTRFNALKHGAAAKQALYFPAKPGKYDACETCDIDFDYCSQQVACMRKTELFMRHLIAIESHDPKMLREHQAMQQANFASLMDDMLISVINKGVVLETPAFSFDKDGGFHLAQYTDSETGKKTTIMDTKANPLLKHIFDLMSKNNLTLADLGMTQKVREENEIQMGRLQQEGKDKQSLADFQNKQHELLDSLREKIVNSQNALSQDEILLEHKKANGDG
;
A
#
# COMPACT_ATOMS: atom_id res chain seq x y z
N MET A 1 -37.31 19.09 10.76
CA MET A 1 -37.71 20.30 10.02
C MET A 1 -37.45 20.06 8.53
N LYS A 2 -38.51 19.83 7.73
CA LYS A 2 -38.39 19.81 6.27
C LYS A 2 -38.18 21.26 5.82
N THR A 3 -36.93 21.69 5.69
CA THR A 3 -36.64 22.95 5.01
C THR A 3 -36.93 22.73 3.54
N ASP A 4 -37.90 23.47 3.00
CA ASP A 4 -38.24 23.46 1.59
C ASP A 4 -36.97 23.73 0.76
N LYS A 5 -36.48 22.69 0.09
CA LYS A 5 -35.25 22.76 -0.70
C LYS A 5 -35.39 23.72 -1.91
N SER A 6 -36.61 24.13 -2.25
CA SER A 6 -36.90 25.15 -3.26
C SER A 6 -36.27 26.51 -2.93
N LYS A 7 -36.10 26.86 -1.66
CA LYS A 7 -35.42 28.10 -1.24
C LYS A 7 -33.96 28.18 -1.68
N PHE A 8 -33.31 27.04 -1.96
CA PHE A 8 -31.94 27.02 -2.45
C PHE A 8 -31.84 27.18 -3.97
N LEU A 9 -32.97 27.17 -4.69
CA LEU A 9 -33.06 27.40 -6.13
C LEU A 9 -33.40 28.86 -6.46
N GLU A 10 -33.77 29.68 -5.48
CA GLU A 10 -34.06 31.11 -5.64
C GLU A 10 -32.76 31.94 -5.71
N PRO A 11 -32.77 33.10 -6.40
CA PRO A 11 -31.61 33.99 -6.45
C PRO A 11 -31.28 34.55 -5.05
N ARG A 12 -29.99 34.63 -4.73
CA ARG A 12 -29.51 35.15 -3.44
C ARG A 12 -29.03 36.60 -3.57
N ASN A 13 -29.28 37.37 -2.51
CA ASN A 13 -28.87 38.77 -2.43
C ASN A 13 -27.48 38.95 -1.81
N HIS A 14 -26.98 38.00 -1.02
CA HIS A 14 -25.65 38.12 -0.38
C HIS A 14 -24.64 37.15 -0.99
N ILE A 15 -23.67 37.69 -1.72
CA ILE A 15 -22.71 36.93 -2.53
C ILE A 15 -21.31 37.51 -2.34
N THR A 16 -20.33 36.62 -2.33
CA THR A 16 -18.92 36.96 -2.18
C THR A 16 -18.25 36.95 -3.54
N PHE A 17 -17.67 38.08 -3.91
CA PHE A 17 -16.98 38.27 -5.18
C PHE A 17 -15.46 38.28 -4.97
N LYS A 18 -14.74 37.91 -6.02
CA LYS A 18 -13.29 38.09 -6.08
C LYS A 18 -12.94 38.68 -7.43
N CYS A 19 -12.29 39.84 -7.42
CA CYS A 19 -11.80 40.44 -8.64
C CYS A 19 -10.51 39.74 -9.11
N ASP A 20 -10.44 39.36 -10.38
CA ASP A 20 -9.24 38.73 -10.95
C ASP A 20 -8.09 39.72 -11.17
N VAL A 21 -8.40 41.01 -11.37
CA VAL A 21 -7.41 42.06 -11.65
C VAL A 21 -6.68 42.53 -10.39
N CYS A 22 -7.43 42.81 -9.32
CA CYS A 22 -6.87 43.37 -8.08
C CYS A 22 -6.88 42.39 -6.90
N LEU A 23 -7.41 41.17 -7.09
CA LEU A 23 -7.54 40.13 -6.06
C LEU A 23 -8.36 40.54 -4.82
N HIS A 24 -9.05 41.68 -4.87
CA HIS A 24 -9.91 42.14 -3.80
C HIS A 24 -11.12 41.21 -3.66
N VAL A 25 -11.46 40.88 -2.41
CA VAL A 25 -12.60 40.04 -2.05
C VAL A 25 -13.57 40.89 -1.24
N TRP A 26 -14.84 40.89 -1.62
CA TRP A 26 -15.88 41.65 -0.93
C TRP A 26 -17.22 40.92 -1.01
N ASP A 27 -18.11 41.28 -0.08
CA ASP A 27 -19.50 40.83 -0.07
C ASP A 27 -20.39 41.98 -0.57
N SER A 28 -21.22 41.71 -1.56
CA SER A 28 -22.18 42.69 -2.09
C SER A 28 -23.43 42.01 -2.64
N GLU A 29 -24.44 42.83 -2.91
CA GLU A 29 -25.55 42.40 -3.76
C GLU A 29 -25.06 42.26 -5.22
N PRO A 30 -25.51 41.23 -5.95
CA PRO A 30 -25.16 41.07 -7.36
C PRO A 30 -25.79 42.17 -8.20
N GLU A 31 -24.98 42.84 -9.02
CA GLU A 31 -25.47 43.82 -10.00
C GLU A 31 -26.11 43.13 -11.20
N GLU A 32 -25.59 41.95 -11.57
CA GLU A 32 -26.06 41.17 -12.70
C GLU A 32 -26.22 39.69 -12.29
N VAL A 33 -27.38 39.14 -12.60
CA VAL A 33 -27.74 37.74 -12.37
C VAL A 33 -28.04 37.08 -13.71
N VAL A 34 -27.19 36.16 -14.13
CA VAL A 34 -27.33 35.43 -15.40
C VAL A 34 -27.80 34.01 -15.12
N SER A 35 -28.88 33.57 -15.77
CA SER A 35 -29.35 32.19 -15.69
C SER A 35 -28.43 31.25 -16.48
N ASP A 36 -27.95 30.18 -15.85
CA ASP A 36 -27.17 29.12 -16.48
C ASP A 36 -27.68 27.75 -16.02
N GLU A 37 -28.44 27.10 -16.89
CA GLU A 37 -29.10 25.81 -16.64
C GLU A 37 -28.11 24.66 -16.44
N ASN A 38 -26.84 24.82 -16.83
CA ASN A 38 -25.82 23.78 -16.68
C ASN A 38 -25.23 23.72 -15.26
N LEU A 39 -25.44 24.74 -14.43
CA LEU A 39 -24.94 24.75 -13.05
C LEU A 39 -25.91 24.05 -12.11
N ALA A 40 -25.36 23.48 -11.02
CA ALA A 40 -26.16 22.92 -9.94
C ALA A 40 -27.04 23.99 -9.26
N HIS A 41 -26.54 25.22 -9.13
CA HIS A 41 -27.33 26.41 -8.80
C HIS A 41 -27.57 27.21 -10.09
N PRO A 42 -28.81 27.47 -10.50
CA PRO A 42 -29.14 27.92 -11.86
C PRO A 42 -28.73 29.38 -12.17
N TYR A 43 -28.07 30.08 -11.25
CA TYR A 43 -27.70 31.48 -11.41
C TYR A 43 -26.19 31.70 -11.25
N ARG A 44 -25.64 32.50 -12.16
CA ARG A 44 -24.32 33.13 -12.04
C ARG A 44 -24.49 34.58 -11.62
N TYR A 45 -23.56 35.03 -10.82
CA TYR A 45 -23.61 36.35 -10.20
C TYR A 45 -22.37 37.13 -10.57
N PHE A 46 -22.59 38.40 -10.90
CA PHE A 46 -21.54 39.34 -11.23
C PHE A 46 -21.74 40.67 -10.49
N ALA A 47 -20.62 41.30 -10.17
CA ALA A 47 -20.58 42.63 -9.59
C ALA A 47 -19.32 43.37 -10.04
N THR A 48 -19.43 44.69 -10.15
CA THR A 48 -18.31 45.57 -10.43
C THR A 48 -17.44 45.73 -9.19
N CYS A 49 -16.13 45.57 -9.36
CA CYS A 49 -15.19 45.69 -8.24
C CYS A 49 -15.10 47.15 -7.73
N PRO A 50 -15.23 47.40 -6.41
CA PRO A 50 -15.18 48.76 -5.86
C PRO A 50 -13.80 49.42 -5.98
N SER A 51 -12.72 48.64 -6.10
CA SER A 51 -11.35 49.17 -6.16
C SER A 51 -10.88 49.47 -7.58
N CYS A 52 -11.08 48.55 -8.52
CA CYS A 52 -10.55 48.66 -9.89
C CYS A 52 -11.63 48.73 -10.98
N ARG A 53 -12.92 48.73 -10.60
CA ARG A 53 -14.09 48.77 -11.50
C ARG A 53 -14.13 47.69 -12.59
N ALA A 54 -13.37 46.62 -12.41
CA ALA A 54 -13.43 45.47 -13.30
C ALA A 54 -14.69 44.63 -12.97
N HIS A 55 -15.32 44.08 -14.00
CA HIS A 55 -16.42 43.14 -13.86
C HIS A 55 -15.88 41.83 -13.29
N SER A 56 -16.47 41.36 -12.21
CA SER A 56 -15.97 40.20 -11.46
C SER A 56 -17.07 39.18 -11.23
N GLN A 57 -16.67 37.92 -11.25
CA GLN A 57 -17.57 36.81 -10.98
C GLN A 57 -17.55 36.42 -9.49
N GLN A 58 -18.62 35.77 -9.04
CA GLN A 58 -18.66 35.06 -7.76
C GLN A 58 -17.41 34.20 -7.51
N ILE A 59 -16.97 34.16 -6.26
CA ILE A 59 -15.81 33.38 -5.83
C ILE A 59 -16.03 31.84 -6.00
N PRO A 60 -15.02 31.07 -6.47
CA PRO A 60 -15.20 29.65 -6.80
C PRO A 60 -15.66 28.73 -5.65
N TRP A 61 -15.21 28.97 -4.42
CA TRP A 61 -15.58 28.10 -3.28
C TRP A 61 -17.05 28.27 -2.89
N GLN A 62 -17.61 29.48 -3.01
CA GLN A 62 -19.01 29.75 -2.69
C GLN A 62 -19.94 29.11 -3.74
N ARG A 63 -19.51 29.07 -5.00
CA ARG A 63 -20.16 28.28 -6.05
C ARG A 63 -20.16 26.77 -5.74
N GLY A 64 -19.03 26.25 -5.25
CA GLY A 64 -18.94 24.87 -4.77
C GLY A 64 -19.91 24.58 -3.62
N LEU A 65 -20.04 25.54 -2.69
CA LEU A 65 -20.97 25.46 -1.57
C LEU A 65 -22.44 25.42 -2.05
N PHE A 66 -22.83 26.28 -3.00
CA PHE A 66 -24.19 26.25 -3.56
C PHE A 66 -24.49 24.94 -4.28
N SER A 67 -23.51 24.39 -5.02
CA SER A 67 -23.63 23.08 -5.65
C SER A 67 -23.90 21.96 -4.64
N SER A 68 -23.26 22.00 -3.47
CA SER A 68 -23.43 20.98 -2.42
C SER A 68 -24.83 20.95 -1.81
N TYR A 69 -25.49 22.11 -1.69
CA TYR A 69 -26.85 22.20 -1.15
C TYR A 69 -27.91 21.71 -2.14
N VAL A 70 -27.69 21.92 -3.44
CA VAL A 70 -28.66 21.58 -4.49
C VAL A 70 -28.51 20.13 -4.97
N LYS A 71 -27.28 19.65 -5.22
CA LYS A 71 -27.02 18.25 -5.59
C LYS A 71 -26.81 17.38 -4.35
N SER A 72 -27.89 17.06 -3.63
CA SER A 72 -27.83 15.98 -2.65
C SER A 72 -27.65 14.63 -3.36
N THR A 73 -26.68 13.83 -2.94
CA THR A 73 -26.41 12.44 -3.39
C THR A 73 -27.49 11.46 -2.92
N GLY A 74 -28.77 11.80 -3.15
CA GLY A 74 -29.94 11.00 -2.79
C GLY A 74 -30.82 10.69 -4.00
N PRO A 75 -31.77 9.76 -3.86
CA PRO A 75 -32.66 9.38 -4.94
C PRO A 75 -33.45 10.59 -5.47
N LYS A 76 -33.50 10.72 -6.80
CA LYS A 76 -34.13 11.86 -7.49
C LYS A 76 -35.66 11.71 -7.60
N THR A 77 -36.16 10.47 -7.66
CA THR A 77 -37.58 10.15 -7.81
C THR A 77 -38.35 10.38 -6.51
N LEU A 78 -39.63 10.75 -6.61
CA LEU A 78 -40.50 10.91 -5.44
C LEU A 78 -40.67 9.59 -4.68
N GLU A 79 -40.80 8.48 -5.41
CA GLU A 79 -40.83 7.12 -4.86
C GLU A 79 -39.53 6.76 -4.14
N GLY A 80 -38.37 7.08 -4.74
CA GLY A 80 -37.08 6.83 -4.12
C GLY A 80 -36.86 7.66 -2.86
N LYS A 81 -37.35 8.91 -2.83
CA LYS A 81 -37.35 9.75 -1.63
C LYS A 81 -38.27 9.20 -0.54
N ALA A 82 -39.45 8.69 -0.91
CA ALA A 82 -40.38 8.06 0.02
C ALA A 82 -39.81 6.76 0.59
N ALA A 83 -39.19 5.93 -0.25
CA ALA A 83 -38.52 4.70 0.18
C ALA A 83 -37.31 4.98 1.09
N SER A 84 -36.47 5.96 0.74
CA SER A 84 -35.37 6.37 1.63
C SER A 84 -35.87 7.00 2.94
N ALA A 85 -36.96 7.77 2.91
CA ALA A 85 -37.56 8.34 4.11
C ALA A 85 -38.15 7.25 5.01
N ALA A 86 -38.84 6.26 4.44
CA ALA A 86 -39.34 5.10 5.18
C ALA A 86 -38.21 4.26 5.78
N ASN A 87 -37.09 4.08 5.06
CA ASN A 87 -35.91 3.37 5.57
C ASN A 87 -35.15 4.15 6.66
N LEU A 88 -35.34 5.47 6.74
CA LEU A 88 -34.73 6.33 7.75
C LEU A 88 -35.65 6.57 8.96
N ASP A 89 -36.94 6.23 8.84
CA ASP A 89 -37.89 6.42 9.94
C ASP A 89 -37.60 5.39 11.03
N GLY A 90 -37.29 5.87 12.23
CA GLY A 90 -36.81 5.03 13.34
C GLY A 90 -35.31 4.73 13.35
N HIS A 91 -34.54 5.19 12.35
CA HIS A 91 -33.09 5.02 12.29
C HIS A 91 -32.32 6.36 12.33
N PRO A 92 -31.17 6.44 13.02
CA PRO A 92 -30.55 5.40 13.83
C PRO A 92 -31.27 5.27 15.18
N THR A 93 -31.56 4.05 15.59
CA THR A 93 -31.93 3.75 16.98
C THR A 93 -30.78 4.13 17.93
N PRO A 94 -31.01 4.31 19.24
CA PRO A 94 -29.93 4.66 20.19
C PRO A 94 -28.74 3.67 20.16
N GLU A 95 -29.00 2.39 19.92
CA GLU A 95 -27.97 1.34 19.78
C GLU A 95 -27.20 1.44 18.44
N GLU A 96 -27.89 1.77 17.34
CA GLU A 96 -27.27 2.01 16.04
C GLU A 96 -26.52 3.34 15.99
N ALA A 97 -26.95 4.35 16.75
CA ALA A 97 -26.24 5.61 16.92
C ALA A 97 -24.87 5.38 17.60
N LEU A 98 -24.79 4.44 18.54
CA LEU A 98 -23.53 4.00 19.13
C LEU A 98 -22.66 3.30 18.06
N ARG A 99 -23.21 2.36 17.28
CA ARG A 99 -22.46 1.66 16.20
C ARG A 99 -22.02 2.57 15.06
N THR A 100 -22.82 3.55 14.67
CA THR A 100 -22.50 4.54 13.62
C THR A 100 -21.45 5.54 14.07
N ARG A 101 -21.44 5.94 15.36
CA ARG A 101 -20.31 6.66 15.97
C ARG A 101 -19.00 5.87 15.87
N PHE A 102 -19.05 4.55 16.10
CA PHE A 102 -17.87 3.69 15.89
C PHE A 102 -17.47 3.55 14.42
N ASN A 103 -18.40 3.59 13.46
CA ASN A 103 -18.07 3.60 12.02
C ASN A 103 -17.38 4.90 11.60
N ALA A 104 -17.78 6.06 12.15
CA ALA A 104 -17.05 7.32 11.92
C ALA A 104 -15.60 7.25 12.46
N LEU A 105 -15.38 6.54 13.57
CA LEU A 105 -14.03 6.25 14.10
C LEU A 105 -13.24 5.26 13.23
N LYS A 106 -13.89 4.33 12.52
CA LYS A 106 -13.24 3.35 11.63
C LYS A 106 -12.81 3.91 10.27
N HIS A 107 -13.31 5.08 9.87
CA HIS A 107 -12.93 5.75 8.61
C HIS A 107 -12.14 7.04 8.82
N GLY A 108 -11.78 7.38 10.05
CA GLY A 108 -10.90 8.51 10.35
C GLY A 108 -9.48 8.28 9.80
N ALA A 109 -8.75 9.37 9.55
CA ALA A 109 -7.35 9.34 9.08
C ALA A 109 -6.38 8.56 10.00
N ALA A 110 -6.81 8.24 11.23
CA ALA A 110 -6.06 7.46 12.22
C ALA A 110 -6.65 6.05 12.48
N ALA A 111 -7.64 5.61 11.70
CA ALA A 111 -8.19 4.27 11.83
C ALA A 111 -7.13 3.24 11.42
N LYS A 112 -6.68 2.42 12.37
CA LYS A 112 -5.92 1.21 12.07
C LYS A 112 -6.80 0.36 11.14
N GLN A 113 -6.45 0.32 9.85
CA GLN A 113 -7.14 -0.54 8.89
C GLN A 113 -7.16 -1.96 9.43
N ALA A 114 -8.31 -2.63 9.33
CA ALA A 114 -8.43 -4.02 9.75
C ALA A 114 -7.36 -4.84 9.01
N LEU A 115 -6.46 -5.47 9.77
CA LEU A 115 -5.37 -6.32 9.26
C LEU A 115 -5.88 -7.66 8.67
N TYR A 116 -7.18 -7.93 8.80
CA TYR A 116 -7.80 -9.17 8.35
C TYR A 116 -8.61 -8.94 7.07
N PHE A 117 -8.41 -9.83 6.09
CA PHE A 117 -9.16 -9.84 4.84
C PHE A 117 -10.59 -10.34 5.14
N PRO A 118 -11.65 -9.56 4.92
CA PRO A 118 -13.01 -9.99 5.25
C PRO A 118 -13.41 -11.21 4.43
N ALA A 119 -14.22 -12.12 4.99
CA ALA A 119 -14.73 -13.24 4.20
C ALA A 119 -15.77 -12.73 3.19
N LYS A 120 -15.40 -12.74 1.91
CA LYS A 120 -16.25 -12.35 0.79
C LYS A 120 -16.16 -13.42 -0.30
N PRO A 121 -17.00 -14.45 -0.26
CA PRO A 121 -16.95 -15.53 -1.23
C PRO A 121 -17.20 -14.99 -2.65
N GLY A 122 -16.39 -15.41 -3.61
CA GLY A 122 -16.46 -14.99 -5.01
C GLY A 122 -16.04 -13.54 -5.31
N LYS A 123 -15.44 -12.82 -4.35
CA LYS A 123 -14.98 -11.43 -4.56
C LYS A 123 -13.47 -11.26 -4.69
N TYR A 124 -12.69 -12.27 -4.33
CA TYR A 124 -11.25 -12.26 -4.51
C TYR A 124 -10.88 -13.07 -5.76
N ASP A 125 -9.87 -12.64 -6.51
CA ASP A 125 -9.38 -13.40 -7.68
C ASP A 125 -8.94 -14.83 -7.29
N ALA A 126 -8.43 -14.98 -6.06
CA ALA A 126 -8.07 -16.28 -5.50
C ALA A 126 -9.26 -17.18 -5.17
N CYS A 127 -10.51 -16.70 -5.23
CA CYS A 127 -11.71 -17.51 -4.99
C CYS A 127 -11.98 -18.51 -6.12
N GLU A 128 -11.57 -18.21 -7.35
CA GLU A 128 -11.81 -19.10 -8.50
C GLU A 128 -11.09 -20.45 -8.37
N THR A 129 -9.91 -20.43 -7.73
CA THR A 129 -9.07 -21.60 -7.49
C THR A 129 -9.08 -22.02 -6.01
N CYS A 130 -10.09 -21.62 -5.24
CA CYS A 130 -10.15 -21.89 -3.80
C CYS A 130 -10.98 -23.14 -3.52
N ASP A 131 -10.40 -24.08 -2.77
CA ASP A 131 -11.08 -25.33 -2.38
C ASP A 131 -12.02 -25.16 -1.17
N ILE A 132 -12.20 -23.93 -0.68
CA ILE A 132 -13.01 -23.63 0.50
C ILE A 132 -14.45 -23.43 0.05
N ASP A 133 -15.37 -24.21 0.62
CA ASP A 133 -16.79 -24.11 0.33
C ASP A 133 -17.35 -22.69 0.58
N PHE A 134 -18.23 -22.24 -0.30
CA PHE A 134 -18.81 -20.89 -0.27
C PHE A 134 -19.60 -20.65 1.02
N ASP A 135 -20.37 -21.65 1.45
CA ASP A 135 -21.20 -21.57 2.66
C ASP A 135 -20.31 -21.45 3.90
N TYR A 136 -19.27 -22.28 3.99
CA TYR A 136 -18.31 -22.21 5.09
C TYR A 136 -17.52 -20.91 5.08
N CYS A 137 -17.08 -20.43 3.91
CA CYS A 137 -16.37 -19.17 3.75
C CYS A 137 -17.21 -17.98 4.24
N SER A 138 -18.50 -17.93 3.90
CA SER A 138 -19.40 -16.84 4.27
C SER A 138 -19.62 -16.69 5.79
N GLN A 139 -19.47 -17.79 6.54
CA GLN A 139 -19.64 -17.83 7.99
C GLN A 139 -18.40 -17.33 8.75
N GLN A 140 -17.24 -17.30 8.10
CA GLN A 140 -16.00 -16.86 8.74
C GLN A 140 -15.91 -15.34 8.82
N VAL A 141 -15.21 -14.84 9.84
CA VAL A 141 -14.94 -13.40 10.00
C VAL A 141 -13.92 -12.92 8.95
N ALA A 142 -13.02 -13.81 8.52
CA ALA A 142 -11.95 -13.50 7.59
C ALA A 142 -11.76 -14.59 6.52
N CYS A 143 -11.25 -14.19 5.36
CA CYS A 143 -10.84 -15.11 4.30
C CYS A 143 -9.62 -15.92 4.78
N MET A 144 -9.81 -17.22 5.03
CA MET A 144 -8.75 -18.08 5.57
C MET A 144 -7.52 -18.13 4.66
N ARG A 145 -7.69 -18.30 3.34
CA ARG A 145 -6.57 -18.40 2.39
C ARG A 145 -5.68 -17.14 2.38
N LYS A 146 -6.29 -15.95 2.33
CA LYS A 146 -5.54 -14.68 2.33
C LYS A 146 -4.93 -14.39 3.71
N THR A 147 -5.65 -14.73 4.77
CA THR A 147 -5.16 -14.55 6.13
C THR A 147 -3.99 -15.49 6.42
N GLU A 148 -4.05 -16.75 5.99
CA GLU A 148 -2.95 -17.71 6.10
C GLU A 148 -1.69 -17.20 5.39
N LEU A 149 -1.83 -16.73 4.14
CA LEU A 149 -0.71 -16.19 3.39
C LEU A 149 -0.08 -14.97 4.10
N PHE A 150 -0.91 -14.03 4.55
CA PHE A 150 -0.46 -12.86 5.29
C PHE A 150 0.25 -13.24 6.59
N MET A 151 -0.34 -14.16 7.37
CA MET A 151 0.24 -14.63 8.62
C MET A 151 1.57 -15.34 8.38
N ARG A 152 1.73 -16.15 7.32
CA ARG A 152 3.02 -16.76 6.96
C ARG A 152 4.10 -15.70 6.70
N HIS A 153 3.77 -14.62 5.98
CA HIS A 153 4.70 -13.51 5.78
C HIS A 153 5.01 -12.75 7.06
N LEU A 154 3.99 -12.47 7.88
CA LEU A 154 4.17 -11.77 9.16
C LEU A 154 5.04 -12.58 10.12
N ILE A 155 4.77 -13.88 10.27
CA ILE A 155 5.56 -14.79 11.11
C ILE A 155 6.99 -14.86 10.59
N ALA A 156 7.22 -14.96 9.28
CA ALA A 156 8.58 -15.00 8.72
C ALA A 156 9.37 -13.72 9.03
N ILE A 157 8.71 -12.56 9.00
CA ILE A 157 9.33 -11.27 9.35
C ILE A 157 9.58 -11.18 10.85
N GLU A 158 8.61 -11.49 11.69
CA GLU A 158 8.73 -11.41 13.16
C GLU A 158 9.78 -12.39 13.70
N SER A 159 9.77 -13.62 13.20
CA SER A 159 10.75 -14.66 13.58
C SER A 159 12.14 -14.46 12.96
N HIS A 160 12.28 -13.51 12.02
CA HIS A 160 13.49 -13.27 11.25
C HIS A 160 14.00 -14.54 10.53
N ASP A 161 13.12 -15.50 10.23
CA ASP A 161 13.44 -16.72 9.50
C ASP A 161 12.83 -16.71 8.09
N PRO A 162 13.59 -16.31 7.06
CA PRO A 162 13.10 -16.26 5.68
C PRO A 162 12.85 -17.66 5.09
N LYS A 163 13.35 -18.74 5.72
CA LYS A 163 13.19 -20.11 5.22
C LYS A 163 11.72 -20.54 5.22
N MET A 164 10.90 -19.97 6.10
CA MET A 164 9.46 -20.23 6.17
C MET A 164 8.73 -19.83 4.88
N LEU A 165 9.30 -18.90 4.09
CA LEU A 165 8.74 -18.47 2.81
C LEU A 165 9.32 -19.20 1.62
N ARG A 166 10.28 -20.12 1.79
CA ARG A 166 11.01 -20.74 0.68
C ARG A 166 10.11 -21.48 -0.30
N GLU A 167 9.14 -22.24 0.21
CA GLU A 167 8.17 -22.96 -0.64
C GLU A 167 7.30 -21.97 -1.42
N HIS A 168 6.79 -20.93 -0.74
CA HIS A 168 5.97 -19.92 -1.39
C HIS A 168 6.74 -19.14 -2.47
N GLN A 169 7.98 -18.77 -2.16
CA GLN A 169 8.88 -18.10 -3.11
C GLN A 169 9.23 -19.02 -4.28
N ALA A 170 9.49 -20.30 -4.05
CA ALA A 170 9.73 -21.26 -5.13
C ALA A 170 8.52 -21.37 -6.07
N MET A 171 7.30 -21.41 -5.52
CA MET A 171 6.08 -21.42 -6.33
C MET A 171 5.87 -20.11 -7.09
N GLN A 172 6.10 -18.95 -6.46
CA GLN A 172 6.04 -17.66 -7.15
C GLN A 172 7.04 -17.59 -8.30
N GLN A 173 8.27 -18.06 -8.08
CA GLN A 173 9.32 -18.09 -9.09
C GLN A 173 8.98 -19.01 -10.25
N ALA A 174 8.41 -20.19 -9.98
CA ALA A 174 7.90 -21.08 -11.03
C ALA A 174 6.80 -20.40 -11.87
N ASN A 175 5.86 -19.71 -11.22
CA ASN A 175 4.79 -18.98 -11.92
C ASN A 175 5.32 -17.79 -12.75
N PHE A 176 6.35 -17.09 -12.28
CA PHE A 176 6.99 -16.03 -13.06
C PHE A 176 7.75 -16.60 -14.25
N ALA A 177 8.43 -17.74 -14.09
CA ALA A 177 9.08 -18.43 -15.19
C ALA A 177 8.07 -18.88 -16.25
N SER A 178 6.96 -19.51 -15.85
CA SER A 178 5.93 -19.94 -16.81
C SER A 178 5.31 -18.76 -17.57
N LEU A 179 5.06 -17.64 -16.87
CA LEU A 179 4.57 -16.41 -17.51
C LEU A 179 5.57 -15.85 -18.53
N MET A 180 6.87 -15.90 -18.23
CA MET A 180 7.92 -15.51 -19.17
C MET A 180 7.96 -16.43 -20.39
N ASP A 181 7.83 -17.74 -20.20
CA ASP A 181 7.79 -18.71 -21.28
C ASP A 181 6.57 -18.47 -22.19
N ASP A 182 5.40 -18.22 -21.62
CA ASP A 182 4.18 -17.89 -22.36
C ASP A 182 4.33 -16.60 -23.18
N MET A 183 4.94 -15.56 -22.59
CA MET A 183 5.25 -14.32 -23.31
C MET A 183 6.21 -14.58 -24.47
N LEU A 184 7.25 -15.38 -24.25
CA LEU A 184 8.21 -15.74 -25.29
C LEU A 184 7.55 -16.52 -26.43
N ILE A 185 6.71 -17.50 -26.12
CA ILE A 185 5.91 -18.25 -27.11
C ILE A 185 5.00 -17.29 -27.90
N SER A 186 4.34 -16.33 -27.23
CA SER A 186 3.54 -15.34 -27.94
C SER A 186 4.37 -14.46 -28.88
N VAL A 187 5.62 -14.14 -28.54
CA VAL A 187 6.52 -13.38 -29.42
C VAL A 187 6.99 -14.24 -30.60
N ILE A 188 7.35 -15.50 -30.35
CA ILE A 188 7.75 -16.45 -31.40
C ILE A 188 6.62 -16.62 -32.43
N ASN A 189 5.38 -16.77 -31.96
CA ASN A 189 4.22 -16.99 -32.84
C ASN A 189 3.83 -15.75 -33.66
N LYS A 190 3.93 -14.53 -33.08
CA LYS A 190 3.55 -13.28 -33.74
C LYS A 190 4.66 -12.67 -34.60
N GLY A 191 5.90 -13.13 -34.39
CA GLY A 191 7.09 -12.53 -34.97
C GLY A 191 7.73 -11.46 -34.08
N VAL A 192 9.04 -11.29 -34.27
CA VAL A 192 9.88 -10.29 -33.58
C VAL A 192 9.57 -8.87 -34.07
N VAL A 193 9.11 -8.75 -35.32
CA VAL A 193 8.79 -7.49 -35.98
C VAL A 193 7.29 -7.39 -36.18
N LEU A 194 6.71 -6.29 -35.72
CA LEU A 194 5.35 -5.90 -36.05
C LEU A 194 5.41 -4.87 -37.17
N GLU A 195 4.75 -5.18 -38.28
CA GLU A 195 4.57 -4.26 -39.39
C GLU A 195 3.31 -3.43 -39.16
N THR A 196 3.49 -2.11 -39.03
CA THR A 196 2.38 -1.17 -38.90
C THR A 196 2.38 -0.22 -40.09
N PRO A 197 1.23 0.10 -40.70
CA PRO A 197 1.20 1.04 -41.81
C PRO A 197 1.71 2.41 -41.35
N ALA A 198 2.65 3.00 -42.10
CA ALA A 198 3.14 4.33 -41.80
C ALA A 198 2.05 5.37 -42.13
N PHE A 199 1.63 6.12 -41.12
CA PHE A 199 0.67 7.22 -41.29
C PHE A 199 1.23 8.50 -40.66
N SER A 200 0.92 9.64 -41.25
CA SER A 200 1.20 10.96 -40.70
C SER A 200 -0.09 11.75 -40.54
N PHE A 201 -0.14 12.59 -39.50
CA PHE A 201 -1.18 13.58 -39.29
C PHE A 201 -0.60 14.95 -39.62
N ASP A 202 -1.27 15.68 -40.50
CA ASP A 202 -0.92 17.07 -40.78
C ASP A 202 -1.43 18.00 -39.67
N LYS A 203 -0.82 19.19 -39.52
CA LYS A 203 -1.16 20.16 -38.46
C LYS A 203 -2.61 20.68 -38.59
N ASP A 204 -3.19 20.56 -39.78
CA ASP A 204 -4.58 20.94 -40.10
C ASP A 204 -5.57 19.76 -40.02
N GLY A 205 -5.16 18.61 -39.46
CA GLY A 205 -6.05 17.47 -39.18
C GLY A 205 -6.25 16.48 -40.35
N GLY A 206 -5.42 16.55 -41.40
CA GLY A 206 -5.41 15.57 -42.48
C GLY A 206 -4.68 14.28 -42.11
N PHE A 207 -5.28 13.11 -42.36
CA PHE A 207 -4.63 11.80 -42.22
C PHE A 207 -4.07 11.33 -43.56
N HIS A 208 -2.77 11.09 -43.62
CA HIS A 208 -2.09 10.59 -44.81
C HIS A 208 -1.51 9.19 -44.54
N LEU A 209 -1.97 8.20 -45.31
CA LEU A 209 -1.38 6.86 -45.34
C LEU A 209 -0.23 6.87 -46.35
N ALA A 210 0.96 6.46 -45.95
CA ALA A 210 2.11 6.41 -46.84
C ALA A 210 1.93 5.27 -47.86
N GLN A 211 1.65 5.62 -49.12
CA GLN A 211 1.52 4.67 -50.23
C GLN A 211 2.51 5.02 -51.32
N TYR A 212 3.14 4.01 -51.92
CA TYR A 212 3.92 4.18 -53.14
C TYR A 212 3.33 3.32 -54.28
N THR A 213 3.49 3.77 -55.51
CA THR A 213 3.11 3.02 -56.72
C THR A 213 4.36 2.41 -57.31
N ASP A 214 4.40 1.08 -57.38
CA ASP A 214 5.53 0.37 -57.97
C ASP A 214 5.53 0.53 -59.50
N SER A 215 6.65 0.99 -60.07
CA SER A 215 6.73 1.48 -61.46
C SER A 215 6.59 0.38 -62.51
N GLU A 216 6.75 -0.89 -62.15
CA GLU A 216 6.67 -2.02 -63.10
C GLU A 216 5.32 -2.75 -63.09
N THR A 217 4.54 -2.66 -62.01
CA THR A 217 3.28 -3.43 -61.85
C THR A 217 2.05 -2.58 -61.57
N GLY A 218 2.20 -1.26 -61.36
CA GLY A 218 1.08 -0.33 -61.20
C GLY A 218 0.22 -0.56 -59.94
N LYS A 219 0.65 -1.45 -59.03
CA LYS A 219 -0.06 -1.71 -57.77
C LYS A 219 0.38 -0.71 -56.70
N LYS A 220 -0.61 -0.14 -56.01
CA LYS A 220 -0.39 0.72 -54.84
C LYS A 220 -0.07 -0.16 -53.64
N THR A 221 1.14 -0.07 -53.12
CA THR A 221 1.57 -0.76 -51.89
C THR A 221 1.69 0.27 -50.76
N THR A 222 1.23 -0.12 -49.57
CA THR A 222 1.35 0.73 -48.37
C THR A 222 2.75 0.53 -47.79
N ILE A 223 3.41 1.63 -47.42
CA ILE A 223 4.70 1.58 -46.73
C ILE A 223 4.44 1.10 -45.29
N MET A 224 5.02 -0.02 -44.93
CA MET A 224 4.93 -0.59 -43.59
C MET A 224 6.16 -0.16 -42.77
N ASP A 225 5.94 0.50 -41.64
CA ASP A 225 6.97 0.74 -40.63
C ASP A 225 7.18 -0.54 -39.82
N THR A 226 8.44 -0.90 -39.60
CA THR A 226 8.84 -2.11 -38.88
C THR A 226 9.24 -1.74 -37.46
N LYS A 227 8.46 -2.19 -36.48
CA LYS A 227 8.77 -1.98 -35.06
C LYS A 227 9.05 -3.30 -34.37
N ALA A 228 10.02 -3.30 -33.45
CA ALA A 228 10.24 -4.44 -32.56
C ALA A 228 8.99 -4.67 -31.70
N ASN A 229 8.67 -5.94 -31.46
CA ASN A 229 7.53 -6.31 -30.62
C ASN A 229 7.70 -5.69 -29.22
N PRO A 230 6.75 -4.86 -28.74
CA PRO A 230 6.86 -4.16 -27.46
C PRO A 230 7.00 -5.11 -26.27
N LEU A 231 6.53 -6.35 -26.39
CA LEU A 231 6.67 -7.38 -25.35
C LEU A 231 8.12 -7.74 -25.03
N LEU A 232 9.04 -7.62 -26.00
CA LEU A 232 10.46 -7.93 -25.77
C LEU A 232 11.05 -7.06 -24.66
N LYS A 233 10.74 -5.76 -24.64
CA LYS A 233 11.21 -4.85 -23.60
C LYS A 233 10.71 -5.26 -22.22
N HIS A 234 9.44 -5.67 -22.12
CA HIS A 234 8.85 -6.10 -20.86
C HIS A 234 9.44 -7.43 -20.37
N ILE A 235 9.71 -8.37 -21.26
CA ILE A 235 10.38 -9.64 -20.92
C ILE A 235 11.79 -9.37 -20.37
N PHE A 236 12.57 -8.53 -21.04
CA PHE A 236 13.93 -8.18 -20.56
C PHE A 236 13.91 -7.47 -19.21
N ASP A 237 12.99 -6.52 -19.01
CA ASP A 237 12.83 -5.82 -17.73
C ASP A 237 12.46 -6.81 -16.60
N LEU A 238 11.52 -7.72 -16.87
CA LEU A 238 11.06 -8.70 -15.88
C LEU A 238 12.16 -9.74 -15.54
N MET A 239 12.92 -10.23 -16.52
CA MET A 239 14.09 -11.09 -16.27
C MET A 239 15.15 -10.40 -15.40
N SER A 240 15.45 -9.13 -15.70
CA SER A 240 16.47 -8.37 -14.96
C SER A 240 16.07 -8.16 -13.50
N LYS A 241 14.81 -7.79 -13.25
CA LYS A 241 14.26 -7.56 -11.91
C LYS A 241 14.12 -8.87 -11.13
N ASN A 242 13.73 -9.96 -11.79
CA ASN A 242 13.59 -11.24 -11.12
C ASN A 242 14.94 -11.78 -10.59
N ASN A 243 16.01 -11.63 -11.36
CA ASN A 243 17.37 -12.01 -10.93
C ASN A 243 17.84 -11.22 -9.70
N LEU A 244 17.48 -9.94 -9.60
CA LEU A 244 17.78 -9.12 -8.41
C LEU A 244 17.03 -9.64 -7.18
N THR A 245 15.74 -9.98 -7.32
CA THR A 245 14.96 -10.54 -6.19
C THR A 245 15.50 -11.89 -5.72
N LEU A 246 15.98 -12.75 -6.64
CA LEU A 246 16.55 -14.04 -6.30
C LEU A 246 17.91 -13.94 -5.61
N ALA A 247 18.73 -12.95 -5.99
CA ALA A 247 20.01 -12.67 -5.34
C ALA A 247 19.81 -12.16 -3.90
N ASP A 248 18.85 -11.27 -3.71
CA ASP A 248 18.51 -10.70 -2.40
C ASP A 248 17.89 -11.74 -1.45
N LEU A 249 17.12 -12.70 -1.99
CA LEU A 249 16.58 -13.83 -1.23
C LEU A 249 17.60 -14.96 -0.98
N GLY A 250 18.84 -14.82 -1.44
CA GLY A 250 19.88 -15.84 -1.28
C GLY A 250 19.59 -17.16 -2.00
N MET A 251 18.72 -17.14 -3.01
CA MET A 251 18.27 -18.33 -3.75
C MET A 251 19.07 -18.60 -5.02
N THR A 252 19.92 -17.67 -5.45
CA THR A 252 20.84 -17.90 -6.58
C THR A 252 22.01 -18.79 -6.17
N GLN A 253 22.50 -19.60 -7.12
CA GLN A 253 23.59 -20.56 -6.86
C GLN A 253 24.88 -19.89 -6.38
N LYS A 254 25.19 -18.68 -6.85
CA LYS A 254 26.33 -17.89 -6.38
C LYS A 254 26.20 -17.45 -4.92
N VAL A 255 25.02 -16.95 -4.52
CA VAL A 255 24.79 -16.54 -3.13
C VAL A 255 24.72 -17.75 -2.20
N ARG A 256 24.24 -18.90 -2.69
CA ARG A 256 24.31 -20.17 -1.95
C ARG A 256 25.75 -20.64 -1.75
N GLU A 257 26.59 -20.58 -2.77
CA GLU A 257 28.02 -20.89 -2.67
C GLU A 257 28.73 -19.93 -1.70
N GLU A 258 28.47 -18.61 -1.77
CA GLU A 258 29.03 -17.63 -0.83
C GLU A 258 28.57 -17.85 0.62
N ASN A 259 27.28 -18.15 0.83
CA ASN A 259 26.74 -18.49 2.14
C ASN A 259 27.31 -19.82 2.67
N GLU A 260 27.50 -20.83 1.83
CA GLU A 260 28.14 -22.10 2.20
C GLU A 260 29.62 -21.90 2.57
N ILE A 261 30.34 -21.03 1.85
CA ILE A 261 31.72 -20.65 2.17
C ILE A 261 31.78 -19.89 3.51
N GLN A 262 30.85 -18.96 3.76
CA GLN A 262 30.76 -18.26 5.05
C GLN A 262 30.39 -19.20 6.20
N MET A 263 29.44 -20.12 5.99
CA MET A 263 29.10 -21.14 6.98
C MET A 263 30.26 -22.10 7.26
N GLY A 264 31.05 -22.43 6.23
CA GLY A 264 32.29 -23.20 6.39
C GLY A 264 33.35 -22.47 7.22
N ARG A 265 33.51 -21.15 7.04
CA ARG A 265 34.38 -20.32 7.89
C ARG A 265 33.87 -20.21 9.34
N LEU A 266 32.56 -20.04 9.53
CA LEU A 266 31.94 -20.02 10.86
C LEU A 266 32.00 -21.38 11.57
N GLN A 267 31.97 -22.50 10.84
CA GLN A 267 32.20 -23.84 11.39
C GLN A 267 33.68 -24.09 11.73
N GLN A 268 34.62 -23.47 11.00
CA GLN A 268 36.04 -23.44 11.39
C GLN A 268 36.23 -22.61 12.68
N GLU A 269 35.63 -21.43 12.79
CA GLU A 269 35.61 -20.64 14.04
C GLU A 269 34.82 -21.34 15.16
N GLY A 270 33.83 -22.16 14.81
CA GLY A 270 33.08 -23.00 15.74
C GLY A 270 33.88 -24.21 16.26
N LYS A 271 34.88 -24.71 15.50
CA LYS A 271 35.88 -25.66 16.00
C LYS A 271 36.88 -25.00 16.96
N ASP A 272 37.06 -23.68 16.86
CA ASP A 272 37.82 -22.86 17.82
C ASP A 272 36.97 -22.39 19.02
N LYS A 273 35.67 -22.75 19.10
CA LYS A 273 34.89 -22.62 20.35
C LYS A 273 35.30 -23.73 21.31
N GLN A 274 36.32 -23.42 22.10
CA GLN A 274 36.81 -24.10 23.30
C GLN A 274 36.91 -25.62 23.13
N SER A 275 38.11 -26.06 22.77
CA SER A 275 38.48 -27.45 22.97
C SER A 275 38.17 -27.84 24.43
N LEU A 276 37.75 -29.09 24.66
CA LEU A 276 37.48 -29.59 26.02
C LEU A 276 38.67 -29.33 26.98
N ALA A 277 39.88 -29.27 26.45
CA ALA A 277 41.09 -28.91 27.19
C ALA A 277 41.08 -27.44 27.66
N ASP A 278 40.64 -26.49 26.83
CA ASP A 278 40.54 -25.07 27.22
C ASP A 278 39.46 -24.83 28.28
N PHE A 279 38.35 -25.58 28.20
CA PHE A 279 37.31 -25.54 29.24
C PHE A 279 37.82 -26.14 30.57
N GLN A 280 38.54 -27.27 30.51
CA GLN A 280 39.18 -27.88 31.68
C GLN A 280 40.21 -26.94 32.30
N ASN A 281 41.05 -26.29 31.49
CA ASN A 281 42.04 -25.33 31.95
C ASN A 281 41.39 -24.12 32.64
N LYS A 282 40.31 -23.57 32.06
CA LYS A 282 39.54 -22.49 32.71
C LYS A 282 38.84 -22.93 33.99
N GLN A 283 38.33 -24.15 34.07
CA GLN A 283 37.79 -24.68 35.33
C GLN A 283 38.87 -24.85 36.39
N HIS A 284 40.06 -25.33 36.01
CA HIS A 284 41.20 -25.42 36.93
C HIS A 284 41.63 -24.04 37.44
N GLU A 285 41.75 -23.05 36.57
CA GLU A 285 42.11 -21.68 36.94
C GLU A 285 41.08 -21.05 37.89
N LEU A 286 39.79 -21.29 37.65
CA LEU A 286 38.72 -20.84 38.56
C LEU A 286 38.78 -21.54 39.92
N LEU A 287 39.06 -22.85 39.96
CA LEU A 287 39.19 -23.60 41.21
C LEU A 287 40.42 -23.17 42.01
N ASP A 288 41.55 -22.89 41.35
CA ASP A 288 42.74 -22.36 41.99
C ASP A 288 42.50 -20.96 42.57
N SER A 289 41.80 -20.09 41.83
CA SER A 289 41.42 -18.77 42.34
C SER A 289 40.48 -18.84 43.55
N LEU A 290 39.61 -19.85 43.59
CA LEU A 290 38.68 -20.07 44.70
C LEU A 290 39.41 -20.61 45.92
N ARG A 291 40.38 -21.50 45.72
CA ARG A 291 41.28 -21.98 46.77
C ARG A 291 42.07 -20.84 47.39
N GLU A 292 42.63 -19.95 46.56
CA GLU A 292 43.37 -18.78 47.03
C GLU A 292 42.49 -17.85 47.88
N LYS A 293 41.25 -17.60 47.45
CA LYS A 293 40.28 -16.80 48.23
C LYS A 293 39.90 -17.45 49.56
N ILE A 294 39.83 -18.78 49.63
CA ILE A 294 39.56 -19.51 50.89
C ILE A 294 40.76 -19.41 51.83
N VAL A 295 41.99 -19.54 51.32
CA VAL A 295 43.19 -19.39 52.16
C VAL A 295 43.28 -17.95 52.69
N ASN A 296 43.01 -16.96 51.85
CA ASN A 296 42.99 -15.56 52.26
C ASN A 296 41.88 -15.26 53.28
N SER A 297 40.69 -15.86 53.15
CA SER A 297 39.62 -15.70 54.14
C SER A 297 39.93 -16.40 55.46
N GLN A 298 40.58 -17.56 55.43
CA GLN A 298 41.05 -18.25 56.65
C GLN A 298 42.16 -17.47 57.36
N ASN A 299 43.07 -16.85 56.60
CA ASN A 299 44.09 -15.96 57.15
C ASN A 299 43.47 -14.69 57.74
N ALA A 300 42.46 -14.11 57.09
CA ALA A 300 41.72 -12.97 57.64
C ALA A 300 40.97 -13.35 58.93
N LEU A 301 40.32 -14.52 58.97
CA LEU A 301 39.63 -15.03 60.15
C LEU A 301 40.57 -15.36 61.32
N SER A 302 41.80 -15.81 61.04
CA SER A 302 42.79 -16.08 62.09
C SER A 302 43.42 -14.81 62.65
N GLN A 303 43.43 -13.73 61.87
CA GLN A 303 43.91 -12.40 62.26
C GLN A 303 42.79 -11.49 62.82
N ASP A 304 41.55 -11.96 62.83
CA ASP A 304 40.39 -11.19 63.28
C ASP A 304 40.45 -11.00 64.81
N GLU A 305 40.60 -9.74 65.23
CA GLU A 305 40.91 -9.34 66.61
C GLU A 305 39.83 -9.81 67.60
N ILE A 306 38.56 -9.78 67.17
CA ILE A 306 37.40 -10.19 67.99
C ILE A 306 37.42 -11.70 68.27
N LEU A 307 37.79 -12.51 67.28
CA LEU A 307 37.88 -13.97 67.43
C LEU A 307 39.07 -14.37 68.32
N LEU A 308 40.18 -13.64 68.25
CA LEU A 308 41.34 -13.84 69.13
C LEU A 308 41.04 -13.44 70.58
N GLU A 309 40.30 -12.35 70.81
CA GLU A 309 39.82 -11.97 72.14
C GLU A 309 38.84 -13.01 72.70
N HIS A 310 37.94 -13.55 71.88
CA HIS A 310 36.99 -14.58 72.31
C HIS A 310 37.68 -15.93 72.63
N LYS A 311 38.72 -16.32 71.87
CA LYS A 311 39.55 -17.50 72.20
C LYS A 311 40.38 -17.31 73.47
N LYS A 312 40.92 -16.10 73.71
CA LYS A 312 41.60 -15.76 74.97
C LYS A 312 40.65 -15.74 76.17
N ALA A 313 39.40 -15.30 75.98
CA ALA A 313 38.38 -15.29 77.03
C ALA A 313 37.86 -16.70 77.38
N ASN A 314 37.80 -17.61 76.39
CA ASN A 314 37.31 -18.98 76.58
C ASN A 314 38.41 -20.02 76.90
N GLY A 315 39.67 -19.61 77.05
CA GLY A 315 40.69 -20.43 77.69
C GLY A 315 41.17 -21.66 76.90
N ASP A 316 41.21 -21.60 75.57
CA ASP A 316 41.92 -22.59 74.75
C ASP A 316 43.15 -21.95 74.13
N GLY A 317 44.25 -22.03 74.88
CA GLY A 317 45.63 -21.84 74.43
C GLY A 317 46.43 -23.08 74.79
#